data_AF-A0A0F0HMZ9-F1
#
_entry.id   AF-A0A0F0HMZ9-F1
#
_cell.length_a   1.000
_cell.length_b   1.000
_cell.length_c   1.000
_cell.angle_alpha   90.00
_cell.angle_beta   90.00
_cell.angle_gamma   90.00
#
_symmetry.space_group_name_H-M   'P 1'
#
loop_
_entity.id
_entity.type
_entity.pdbx_description
1 polymer ?
#
loop_
_entity_poly.entity_id
_entity_poly.type
_entity_poly.pdbx_seq_one_letter_code
_entity_poly.pdbx_strand_id
1 'polypeptide(L)'
;MFISISTTGTAERPATDLGFLLHKHPDKVQRFSTSHGEAHVFYPEATVEACTAALLLDVDPIALVRKGRGKGRGGSPDFALAQYVNDRPYAASSLLAVALRTVFRTAMKGVCELRPGLADQPLPLRISLPAVPASGAGEAGGAALVGRIFEPLGWQVAAEAIPLDEAFPEWGESRYVRVELTATVRLADALQQLYVLLPVLDGSKHYWVAPDEVDKLLDAGEGWLAEHPELNLIIRRYLARRWSLARTALERLELARLAEADDREAEELDNAVDDENTEEDAEEDTDGRASTENTEGAESAGAGRKPTSLAVRRREAILAALSETGAARVLDLGCGQGELVGALLKDTRVTEVLGVDVSARALSAAARRLRIERMSERQSSRVRLVQGALTYTDARLKGYDAAVLSEVIEHLDLPRLPALEYAVFGSARPGAVVVTTPNVEYNVRWETLPAGHVRHADHRFEWDRAQFLAWAERVARAYGYTVTVRPVGRYDEQVGAPTQLALFRLGTAEPGTGAATPASTTPASTTRATATTTTEGSVAR
;
A
#
# COMPACT_ATOMS: atom_id res chain seq x y z
N MET A 1 12.60 19.07 9.12
CA MET A 1 11.44 18.67 9.96
C MET A 1 11.89 18.26 11.36
N PHE A 2 11.09 18.43 12.42
CA PHE A 2 11.50 18.02 13.78
C PHE A 2 10.35 17.44 14.62
N ILE A 3 10.73 16.79 15.71
CA ILE A 3 9.87 16.38 16.84
C ILE A 3 10.50 16.88 18.13
N SER A 4 9.68 17.35 19.07
CA SER A 4 10.13 17.62 20.44
C SER A 4 9.45 16.68 21.43
N ILE A 5 10.23 16.16 22.38
CA ILE A 5 9.78 15.31 23.48
C ILE A 5 10.11 16.06 24.76
N SER A 6 9.08 16.39 25.53
CA SER A 6 9.20 17.21 26.74
C SER A 6 8.67 16.42 27.93
N THR A 7 9.25 16.66 29.09
CA THR A 7 8.77 16.11 30.37
C THR A 7 8.94 17.16 31.45
N THR A 8 8.11 17.06 32.49
CA THR A 8 8.26 17.84 33.71
C THR A 8 8.85 16.98 34.82
N GLY A 9 9.60 17.60 35.72
CA GLY A 9 10.30 16.93 36.81
C GLY A 9 9.85 17.41 38.18
N THR A 10 10.29 16.66 39.19
CA THR A 10 10.20 17.03 40.60
C THR A 10 11.62 17.05 41.20
N ALA A 11 11.76 17.52 42.45
CA ALA A 11 13.05 17.49 43.14
C ALA A 11 13.64 16.07 43.26
N GLU A 12 12.79 15.05 43.37
CA GLU A 12 13.18 13.63 43.48
C GLU A 12 13.41 12.97 42.12
N ARG A 13 12.79 13.51 41.05
CA ARG A 13 12.89 13.03 39.67
C ARG A 13 13.09 14.21 38.72
N PRO A 14 14.33 14.72 38.60
CA PRO A 14 14.63 15.87 37.75
C PRO A 14 14.24 15.62 36.29
N ALA A 15 13.66 16.62 35.61
CA ALA A 15 13.28 16.50 34.21
C ALA A 15 14.50 16.21 33.30
N THR A 16 15.69 16.66 33.71
CA THR A 16 16.97 16.36 33.04
C THR A 16 17.27 14.87 32.91
N ASP A 17 16.61 14.01 33.70
CA ASP A 17 16.74 12.56 33.58
C ASP A 17 16.29 12.03 32.20
N LEU A 18 15.50 12.81 31.44
CA LEU A 18 15.22 12.57 30.03
C LEU A 18 16.50 12.42 29.18
N GLY A 19 17.60 13.10 29.55
CA GLY A 19 18.90 12.95 28.89
C GLY A 19 19.50 11.55 29.03
N PHE A 20 19.42 10.97 30.23
CA PHE A 20 19.86 9.60 30.48
C PHE A 20 18.99 8.58 29.75
N LEU A 21 17.68 8.79 29.73
CA LEU A 21 16.74 7.91 29.06
C LEU A 21 16.89 7.91 27.54
N LEU A 22 17.14 9.07 26.93
CA LEU A 22 17.42 9.20 25.49
C LEU A 22 18.86 8.85 25.10
N HIS A 23 19.74 8.65 26.09
CA HIS A 23 21.18 8.49 25.91
C HIS A 23 21.79 9.66 25.12
N LYS A 24 21.36 10.89 25.46
CA LYS A 24 21.84 12.14 24.85
C LYS A 24 22.05 13.17 25.95
N HIS A 25 23.27 13.68 26.05
CA HIS A 25 23.60 14.67 27.05
C HIS A 25 22.99 16.04 26.69
N PRO A 26 22.27 16.71 27.61
CA PRO A 26 21.63 18.00 27.35
C PRO A 26 22.57 19.09 26.81
N ASP A 27 23.77 19.20 27.38
CA ASP A 27 24.79 20.19 26.96
C ASP A 27 25.48 19.88 25.61
N LYS A 28 25.09 18.81 24.91
CA LYS A 28 25.74 18.40 23.66
C LYS A 28 24.74 18.39 22.50
N VAL A 29 25.01 19.21 21.50
CA VAL A 29 24.39 19.07 20.18
C VAL A 29 25.07 17.93 19.44
N GLN A 30 24.32 16.89 19.11
CA GLN A 30 24.84 15.67 18.48
C GLN A 30 24.29 15.54 17.06
N ARG A 31 25.13 15.05 16.14
CA ARG A 31 24.77 14.84 14.73
C ARG A 31 24.90 13.36 14.38
N PHE A 32 23.94 12.84 13.62
CA PHE A 32 23.89 11.45 13.19
C PHE A 32 23.59 11.37 11.69
N SER A 33 24.41 10.63 10.95
CA SER A 33 24.11 10.35 9.54
C SER A 33 22.94 9.37 9.45
N THR A 34 21.95 9.70 8.63
CA THR A 34 20.83 8.80 8.28
C THR A 34 20.87 8.46 6.79
N SER A 35 20.00 7.55 6.36
CA SER A 35 19.88 7.17 4.95
C SER A 35 19.43 8.32 4.03
N HIS A 36 18.75 9.33 4.57
CA HIS A 36 18.09 10.40 3.80
C HIS A 36 18.55 11.82 4.20
N GLY A 37 19.57 11.96 5.04
CA GLY A 37 20.06 13.26 5.51
C GLY A 37 20.76 13.17 6.86
N GLU A 38 20.87 14.29 7.57
CA GLU A 38 21.46 14.37 8.91
C GLU A 38 20.38 14.57 9.97
N ALA A 39 20.51 13.85 11.08
CA ALA A 39 19.67 14.01 12.25
C ALA A 39 20.46 14.73 13.36
N HIS A 40 19.87 15.79 13.91
CA HIS A 40 20.43 16.58 14.99
C HIS A 40 19.61 16.37 16.26
N VAL A 41 20.29 16.10 17.37
CA VAL A 41 19.67 16.11 18.69
C VAL A 41 20.26 17.24 19.51
N PHE A 42 19.37 18.02 20.12
CA PHE A 42 19.72 19.08 21.06
C PHE A 42 18.58 19.31 22.04
N TYR A 43 18.89 20.03 23.12
CA TYR A 43 17.95 20.31 24.20
C TYR A 43 17.70 21.82 24.25
N PRO A 44 16.60 22.33 23.66
CA PRO A 44 16.24 23.74 23.80
C PRO A 44 15.96 24.15 25.26
N GLU A 45 15.59 23.20 26.11
CA GLU A 45 15.35 23.42 27.54
C GLU A 45 15.82 22.20 28.34
N ALA A 46 16.60 22.44 29.40
CA ALA A 46 17.09 21.39 30.30
C ALA A 46 17.27 21.95 31.72
N THR A 47 16.18 21.96 32.47
CA THR A 47 16.12 22.36 33.88
C THR A 47 15.63 21.20 34.73
N VAL A 48 15.66 21.34 36.06
CA VAL A 48 15.15 20.31 36.97
C VAL A 48 13.63 20.18 36.84
N GLU A 49 12.95 21.30 36.56
CA GLU A 49 11.50 21.42 36.47
C GLU A 49 10.96 20.98 35.10
N ALA A 50 11.68 21.31 34.02
CA ALA A 50 11.27 21.02 32.65
C ALA A 50 12.47 20.68 31.75
N CYS A 51 12.30 19.67 30.90
CA CYS A 51 13.34 19.24 29.96
C CYS A 51 12.70 18.87 28.63
N THR A 52 13.22 19.45 27.55
CA THR A 52 12.74 19.25 26.18
C THR A 52 13.90 18.81 25.31
N ALA A 53 13.79 17.61 24.73
CA ALA A 53 14.69 17.11 23.70
C ALA A 53 14.07 17.33 22.31
N ALA A 54 14.85 17.87 21.37
CA ALA A 54 14.43 18.03 19.98
C ALA A 54 15.26 17.10 19.06
N LEU A 55 14.57 16.38 18.18
CA LEU A 55 15.17 15.66 17.06
C LEU A 55 14.80 16.37 15.75
N LEU A 56 15.77 17.05 15.16
CA LEU A 56 15.65 17.73 13.86
C LEU A 56 16.25 16.83 12.78
N LEU A 57 15.45 16.43 11.80
CA LEU A 57 15.91 15.77 10.58
C LEU A 57 16.06 16.82 9.47
N ASP A 58 17.30 16.99 9.03
CA ASP A 58 17.67 17.76 7.84
C ASP A 58 17.83 16.80 6.65
N VAL A 59 16.84 16.81 5.76
CA VAL A 59 16.78 15.92 4.61
C VAL A 59 17.42 16.64 3.42
N ASP A 60 18.40 16.00 2.78
CA ASP A 60 18.96 16.51 1.53
C ASP A 60 18.03 16.12 0.36
N PRO A 61 17.26 17.07 -0.22
CA PRO A 61 16.33 16.77 -1.31
C PRO A 61 17.07 16.29 -2.57
N ILE A 62 18.29 16.75 -2.81
CA ILE A 62 19.09 16.36 -3.98
C ILE A 62 19.60 14.94 -3.81
N ALA A 63 20.10 14.57 -2.63
CA ALA A 63 20.50 13.19 -2.34
C ALA A 63 19.31 12.23 -2.39
N LEU A 64 18.13 12.66 -1.93
CA LEU A 64 16.89 11.88 -2.00
C LEU A 64 16.52 11.54 -3.46
N VAL A 65 16.66 12.49 -4.38
CA VAL A 65 16.46 12.27 -5.82
C VAL A 65 17.59 11.44 -6.44
N ARG A 66 18.86 11.70 -6.09
CA ARG A 66 20.04 11.02 -6.64
C ARG A 66 20.12 9.55 -6.23
N LYS A 67 19.80 9.20 -4.99
CA LYS A 67 19.67 7.79 -4.57
C LYS A 67 18.46 7.10 -5.21
N GLY A 68 17.51 7.88 -5.74
CA GLY A 68 16.43 7.44 -6.62
C GLY A 68 16.82 7.26 -8.09
N ARG A 69 18.05 7.63 -8.53
CA ARG A 69 18.54 7.49 -9.92
C ARG A 69 18.89 6.05 -10.29
N GLY A 70 17.85 5.24 -10.33
CA GLY A 70 17.65 4.12 -11.25
C GLY A 70 16.19 4.06 -11.74
N LYS A 71 15.38 5.08 -11.41
CA LYS A 71 13.94 5.13 -11.65
C LYS A 71 13.56 6.36 -12.47
N GLY A 72 13.13 6.12 -13.71
CA GLY A 72 12.24 7.01 -14.47
C GLY A 72 12.90 8.16 -15.22
N ARG A 73 13.50 7.87 -16.38
CA ARG A 73 13.65 8.88 -17.44
C ARG A 73 12.38 8.76 -18.32
N GLY A 74 11.33 9.50 -17.98
CA GLY A 74 10.06 9.50 -18.73
C GLY A 74 8.84 9.84 -17.87
N GLY A 75 8.67 11.12 -17.55
CA GLY A 75 7.46 11.69 -16.95
C GLY A 75 7.28 13.13 -17.47
N SER A 76 6.08 13.69 -17.36
CA SER A 76 5.82 15.09 -17.72
C SER A 76 6.76 16.03 -16.92
N PRO A 77 7.06 17.25 -17.43
CA PRO A 77 7.92 18.21 -16.73
C PRO A 77 7.51 18.41 -15.26
N ASP A 78 6.21 18.43 -14.97
CA ASP A 78 5.66 18.58 -13.62
C ASP A 78 5.99 17.39 -12.70
N PHE A 79 6.01 16.16 -13.22
CA PHE A 79 6.40 14.96 -12.47
C PHE A 79 7.91 14.90 -12.22
N ALA A 80 8.70 15.46 -13.14
CA ALA A 80 10.13 15.63 -12.94
C ALA A 80 10.41 16.73 -11.90
N LEU A 81 9.63 17.83 -11.88
CA LEU A 81 9.76 18.91 -10.91
C LEU A 81 9.36 18.47 -9.50
N ALA A 82 8.28 17.69 -9.35
CA ALA A 82 7.81 17.15 -8.08
C ALA A 82 8.85 16.24 -7.37
N GLN A 83 9.85 15.73 -8.10
CA GLN A 83 10.97 15.01 -7.47
C GLN A 83 11.95 15.97 -6.77
N TYR A 84 12.15 17.18 -7.30
CA TYR A 84 13.05 18.18 -6.74
C TYR A 84 12.35 19.12 -5.74
N VAL A 85 11.07 19.43 -5.96
CA VAL A 85 10.24 20.25 -5.09
C VAL A 85 9.12 19.37 -4.54
N ASN A 86 9.30 18.90 -3.31
CA ASN A 86 8.28 18.17 -2.57
C ASN A 86 8.38 18.49 -1.08
N ASP A 87 7.32 18.12 -0.38
CA ASP A 87 7.11 18.33 1.05
C ASP A 87 7.90 17.39 1.96
N ARG A 88 8.58 16.37 1.44
CA ARG A 88 9.23 15.32 2.23
C ARG A 88 10.29 15.83 3.22
N PRO A 89 11.11 16.84 2.89
CA PRO A 89 12.06 17.40 3.86
C PRO A 89 11.41 18.11 5.06
N TYR A 90 10.13 18.46 4.92
CA TYR A 90 9.41 19.35 5.84
C TYR A 90 8.35 18.62 6.66
N ALA A 91 7.87 17.47 6.20
CA ALA A 91 6.82 16.68 6.84
C ALA A 91 7.34 15.61 7.81
N ALA A 92 6.79 15.55 9.03
CA ALA A 92 7.00 14.51 10.05
C ALA A 92 6.44 13.14 9.62
N SER A 93 7.12 12.53 8.65
CA SER A 93 6.70 11.35 7.90
C SER A 93 7.47 10.09 8.31
N SER A 94 7.39 9.03 7.49
CA SER A 94 8.20 7.81 7.65
C SER A 94 9.72 8.06 7.74
N LEU A 95 10.24 9.16 7.17
CA LEU A 95 11.65 9.55 7.33
C LEU A 95 12.01 9.87 8.79
N LEU A 96 11.10 10.52 9.53
CA LEU A 96 11.30 10.84 10.94
C LEU A 96 11.32 9.58 11.80
N ALA A 97 10.43 8.63 11.52
CA ALA A 97 10.40 7.33 12.21
C ALA A 97 11.74 6.60 12.07
N VAL A 98 12.34 6.60 10.87
CA VAL A 98 13.67 6.02 10.65
C VAL A 98 14.75 6.77 11.44
N ALA A 99 14.67 8.10 11.52
CA ALA A 99 15.59 8.90 12.33
C ALA A 99 15.45 8.58 13.83
N LEU A 100 14.22 8.49 14.36
CA LEU A 100 13.93 8.08 15.74
C LEU A 100 14.60 6.74 16.06
N ARG A 101 14.38 5.71 15.23
CA ARG A 101 14.99 4.38 15.42
C ARG A 101 16.50 4.39 15.32
N THR A 102 17.07 5.28 14.51
CA THR A 102 18.54 5.40 14.37
C THR A 102 19.16 6.05 15.60
N VAL A 103 18.55 7.12 16.09
CA VAL A 103 19.12 7.99 17.12
C VAL A 103 18.79 7.52 18.56
N PHE A 104 17.59 7.00 18.77
CA PHE A 104 17.06 6.60 20.08
C PHE A 104 16.88 5.08 20.22
N ARG A 105 17.68 4.29 19.47
CA ARG A 105 17.60 2.82 19.47
C ARG A 105 17.64 2.21 20.87
N THR A 106 18.53 2.68 21.74
CA THR A 106 18.69 2.14 23.11
C THR A 106 17.49 2.50 23.99
N ALA A 107 17.00 3.74 23.88
CA ALA A 107 15.83 4.21 24.60
C ALA A 107 14.56 3.43 24.22
N MET A 108 14.39 3.12 22.93
CA MET A 108 13.27 2.30 22.44
C MET A 108 13.24 0.88 23.03
N LYS A 109 14.39 0.34 23.46
CA LYS A 109 14.48 -0.97 24.11
C LYS A 109 14.15 -0.92 25.61
N GLY A 110 13.87 0.27 26.17
CA GLY A 110 13.65 0.43 27.61
C GLY A 110 14.93 0.25 28.44
N VAL A 111 16.12 0.46 27.86
CA VAL A 111 17.39 0.28 28.58
C VAL A 111 17.95 1.62 29.04
N CYS A 112 18.28 1.74 30.32
CA CYS A 112 19.03 2.87 30.89
C CYS A 112 20.05 2.39 31.94
N GLU A 113 21.28 2.10 31.49
CA GLU A 113 22.34 1.55 32.37
C GLU A 113 22.81 2.55 33.43
N LEU A 114 22.83 3.84 33.10
CA LEU A 114 23.30 4.89 34.01
C LEU A 114 22.32 5.16 35.17
N ARG A 115 21.03 4.83 34.99
CA ARG A 115 19.98 4.99 36.00
C ARG A 115 19.02 3.78 35.93
N PRO A 116 19.40 2.64 36.53
CA PRO A 116 18.57 1.43 36.53
C PRO A 116 17.17 1.68 37.09
N GLY A 117 16.15 1.05 36.51
CA GLY A 117 14.75 1.18 36.92
C GLY A 117 14.06 2.49 36.50
N LEU A 118 14.79 3.48 35.98
CA LEU A 118 14.18 4.72 35.47
C LEU A 118 13.42 4.50 34.16
N ALA A 119 13.89 3.60 33.30
CA ALA A 119 13.28 3.32 31.99
C ALA A 119 11.94 2.57 32.10
N ASP A 120 11.67 1.95 33.25
CA ASP A 120 10.42 1.22 33.52
C ASP A 120 9.33 2.13 34.09
N GLN A 121 9.69 3.35 34.48
CA GLN A 121 8.76 4.29 35.08
C GLN A 121 8.03 5.11 34.00
N PRO A 122 6.71 5.27 34.12
CA PRO A 122 5.98 6.17 33.25
C PRO A 122 6.33 7.63 33.58
N LEU A 123 6.40 8.46 32.54
CA LEU A 123 6.73 9.87 32.62
C LEU A 123 5.59 10.71 32.05
N PRO A 124 5.32 11.90 32.60
CA PRO A 124 4.41 12.87 31.98
C PRO A 124 5.06 13.44 30.71
N LEU A 125 4.81 12.81 29.57
CA LEU A 125 5.40 13.18 28.30
C LEU A 125 4.47 14.12 27.52
N ARG A 126 5.08 15.16 26.94
CA ARG A 126 4.46 16.04 25.94
C ARG A 126 5.27 15.98 24.64
N ILE A 127 4.65 15.48 23.58
CA ILE A 127 5.26 15.32 22.26
C ILE A 127 4.64 16.32 21.30
N SER A 128 5.46 17.12 20.62
CA SER A 128 4.99 18.08 19.61
C SER A 128 5.58 17.76 18.24
N LEU A 129 4.69 17.72 17.25
CA LEU A 129 4.95 17.41 15.86
C LEU A 129 4.31 18.52 14.99
N PRO A 130 5.11 19.48 14.49
CA PRO A 130 4.57 20.67 13.84
C PRO A 130 3.82 20.42 12.54
N ALA A 131 4.15 19.36 11.80
CA ALA A 131 3.57 19.06 10.49
C ALA A 131 3.57 17.56 10.22
N VAL A 132 2.50 16.87 10.58
CA VAL A 132 2.31 15.43 10.33
C VAL A 132 1.41 15.24 9.11
N PRO A 133 1.83 14.50 8.07
CA PRO A 133 0.93 14.12 6.99
C PRO A 133 -0.11 13.15 7.55
N ALA A 134 -1.39 13.50 7.44
CA ALA A 134 -2.50 12.65 7.89
C ALA A 134 -3.46 12.40 6.73
N SER A 135 -3.08 11.47 5.83
CA SER A 135 -3.82 11.26 4.59
C SER A 135 -5.06 10.35 4.78
N GLY A 136 -6.20 10.78 4.24
CA GLY A 136 -7.48 10.05 4.24
C GLY A 136 -8.58 10.88 3.55
N ALA A 137 -9.57 10.22 2.94
CA ALA A 137 -10.70 10.91 2.32
C ALA A 137 -11.80 11.18 3.36
N GLY A 138 -12.37 12.39 3.35
CA GLY A 138 -13.49 12.80 4.22
C GLY A 138 -13.14 12.85 5.71
N GLU A 139 -14.15 12.66 6.57
CA GLU A 139 -14.07 12.69 8.03
C GLU A 139 -13.15 11.59 8.64
N ALA A 140 -12.65 10.67 7.81
CA ALA A 140 -11.75 9.60 8.22
C ALA A 140 -10.24 9.93 8.04
N GLY A 141 -9.89 11.13 7.55
CA GLY A 141 -8.52 11.63 7.39
C GLY A 141 -8.19 12.80 8.32
N GLY A 142 -7.01 13.41 8.16
CA GLY A 142 -6.65 14.63 8.88
C GLY A 142 -6.55 14.44 10.40
N ALA A 143 -7.02 15.44 11.16
CA ALA A 143 -6.96 15.43 12.63
C ALA A 143 -7.71 14.25 13.26
N ALA A 144 -8.86 13.87 12.71
CA ALA A 144 -9.66 12.75 13.21
C ALA A 144 -8.90 11.41 13.14
N LEU A 145 -8.08 11.21 12.10
CA LEU A 145 -7.25 10.02 11.99
C LEU A 145 -6.19 9.96 13.09
N VAL A 146 -5.62 11.10 13.49
CA VAL A 146 -4.64 11.17 14.58
C VAL A 146 -5.28 10.75 15.90
N GLY A 147 -6.47 11.29 16.19
CA GLY A 147 -7.26 10.91 17.39
C GLY A 147 -7.50 9.41 17.47
N ARG A 148 -8.10 8.80 16.44
CA ARG A 148 -8.39 7.35 16.40
C ARG A 148 -7.18 6.44 16.59
N ILE A 149 -5.98 6.93 16.30
CA ILE A 149 -4.74 6.16 16.37
C ILE A 149 -4.03 6.33 17.71
N PHE A 150 -4.08 7.52 18.32
CA PHE A 150 -3.33 7.79 19.55
C PHE A 150 -4.19 7.77 20.81
N GLU A 151 -5.48 8.14 20.74
CA GLU A 151 -6.37 8.14 21.90
C GLU A 151 -6.55 6.74 22.53
N PRO A 152 -6.71 5.63 21.76
CA PRO A 152 -6.82 4.29 22.35
C PRO A 152 -5.56 3.84 23.13
N LEU A 153 -4.42 4.48 22.88
CA LEU A 153 -3.16 4.23 23.57
C LEU A 153 -2.99 5.07 24.84
N GLY A 154 -4.02 5.82 25.24
CA GLY A 154 -4.02 6.67 26.44
C GLY A 154 -3.46 8.07 26.21
N TRP A 155 -3.27 8.50 24.96
CA TRP A 155 -2.84 9.87 24.67
C TRP A 155 -4.02 10.83 24.66
N GLN A 156 -3.83 11.98 25.32
CA GLN A 156 -4.60 13.17 25.00
C GLN A 156 -4.03 13.80 23.71
N VAL A 157 -4.88 13.90 22.69
CA VAL A 157 -4.49 14.37 21.36
C VAL A 157 -5.04 15.77 21.11
N ALA A 158 -4.16 16.72 20.78
CA ALA A 158 -4.55 17.98 20.16
C ALA A 158 -4.03 17.97 18.72
N ALA A 159 -4.95 17.98 17.75
CA ALA A 159 -4.64 17.85 16.34
C ALA A 159 -5.38 18.92 15.53
N GLU A 160 -4.64 19.83 14.90
CA GLU A 160 -5.19 20.96 14.14
C GLU A 160 -4.74 20.88 12.68
N ALA A 161 -5.68 21.01 11.74
CA ALA A 161 -5.34 21.10 10.33
C ALA A 161 -4.54 22.39 10.05
N ILE A 162 -3.54 22.29 9.19
CA ILE A 162 -2.73 23.43 8.77
C ILE A 162 -3.33 23.92 7.44
N PRO A 163 -3.65 25.22 7.29
CA PRO A 163 -4.15 25.75 6.01
C PRO A 163 -3.11 25.57 4.91
N LEU A 164 -3.54 25.39 3.66
CA LEU A 164 -2.61 25.31 2.52
C LEU A 164 -1.81 26.59 2.36
N ASP A 165 -2.48 27.73 2.51
CA ASP A 165 -1.89 29.05 2.48
C ASP A 165 -2.76 30.02 3.29
N GLU A 166 -2.18 30.71 4.27
CA GLU A 166 -2.90 31.68 5.10
C GLU A 166 -3.35 32.92 4.30
N ALA A 167 -2.65 33.25 3.20
CA ALA A 167 -3.00 34.36 2.33
C ALA A 167 -4.12 34.03 1.33
N PHE A 168 -4.37 32.73 1.09
CA PHE A 168 -5.42 32.23 0.17
C PHE A 168 -6.32 31.19 0.85
N PRO A 169 -7.18 31.61 1.81
CA PRO A 169 -8.04 30.69 2.57
C PRO A 169 -8.98 29.85 1.70
N GLU A 170 -9.32 30.32 0.49
CA GLU A 170 -10.16 29.61 -0.47
C GLU A 170 -9.52 28.31 -0.99
N TRP A 171 -8.21 28.12 -0.83
CA TRP A 171 -7.53 26.86 -1.16
C TRP A 171 -7.84 25.76 -0.14
N GLY A 172 -8.31 26.14 1.05
CA GLY A 172 -8.73 25.22 2.11
C GLY A 172 -7.57 24.62 2.91
N GLU A 173 -7.90 23.58 3.66
CA GLU A 173 -6.97 22.91 4.56
C GLU A 173 -5.96 22.03 3.80
N SER A 174 -4.72 22.00 4.29
CA SER A 174 -3.71 21.08 3.79
C SER A 174 -3.92 19.67 4.34
N ARG A 175 -3.19 18.71 3.78
CA ARG A 175 -3.13 17.34 4.31
C ARG A 175 -2.30 17.21 5.60
N TYR A 176 -1.73 18.31 6.07
CA TYR A 176 -0.86 18.35 7.25
C TYR A 176 -1.63 18.78 8.48
N VAL A 177 -1.26 18.16 9.59
CA VAL A 177 -1.86 18.39 10.89
C VAL A 177 -0.74 18.72 11.86
N ARG A 178 -0.91 19.78 12.65
CA ARG A 178 -0.10 20.05 13.82
C ARG A 178 -0.61 19.15 14.94
N VAL A 179 0.28 18.34 15.52
CA VAL A 179 -0.09 17.33 16.51
C VAL A 179 0.68 17.59 17.81
N GLU A 180 -0.06 17.63 18.92
CA GLU A 180 0.47 17.54 20.27
C GLU A 180 -0.13 16.33 20.98
N LEU A 181 0.72 15.52 21.60
CA LEU A 181 0.33 14.32 22.34
C LEU A 181 0.78 14.49 23.79
N THR A 182 -0.12 14.28 24.74
CA THR A 182 0.19 14.31 26.18
C THR A 182 -0.27 13.02 26.85
N ALA A 183 0.61 12.34 27.58
CA ALA A 183 0.28 11.13 28.34
C ALA A 183 1.31 10.84 29.44
N THR A 184 0.92 10.01 30.41
CA THR A 184 1.85 9.44 31.39
C THR A 184 2.19 8.01 31.00
N VAL A 185 3.30 7.82 30.27
CA VAL A 185 3.70 6.54 29.66
C VAL A 185 5.20 6.34 29.74
N ARG A 186 5.70 5.11 29.56
CA ARG A 186 7.15 4.88 29.47
C ARG A 186 7.68 5.50 28.18
N LEU A 187 8.91 6.02 28.24
CA LEU A 187 9.55 6.62 27.07
C LEU A 187 9.77 5.61 25.93
N ALA A 188 10.08 4.36 26.27
CA ALA A 188 10.23 3.27 25.30
C ALA A 188 8.94 3.10 24.49
N ASP A 189 7.81 2.96 25.17
CA ASP A 189 6.49 2.74 24.56
C ASP A 189 6.12 3.93 23.65
N ALA A 190 6.31 5.16 24.11
CA ALA A 190 6.06 6.36 23.31
C ALA A 190 6.89 6.39 22.02
N LEU A 191 8.19 6.06 22.10
CA LEU A 191 9.07 6.03 20.93
C LEU A 191 8.71 4.89 19.96
N GLN A 192 8.33 3.72 20.47
CA GLN A 192 7.88 2.58 19.66
C GLN A 192 6.56 2.88 18.94
N GLN A 193 5.58 3.44 19.65
CA GLN A 193 4.31 3.88 19.10
C GLN A 193 4.54 4.91 17.98
N LEU A 194 5.35 5.95 18.21
CA LEU A 194 5.69 6.94 17.16
C LEU A 194 6.39 6.31 15.95
N TYR A 195 7.31 5.36 16.18
CA TYR A 195 8.01 4.65 15.11
C TYR A 195 7.04 3.86 14.20
N VAL A 196 6.00 3.25 14.77
CA VAL A 196 4.98 2.52 14.02
C VAL A 196 3.95 3.46 13.39
N LEU A 197 3.47 4.47 14.11
CA LEU A 197 2.28 5.23 13.77
C LEU A 197 2.56 6.42 12.81
N LEU A 198 3.75 7.03 12.83
CA LEU A 198 4.09 8.09 11.87
C LEU A 198 4.01 7.61 10.41
N PRO A 199 4.55 6.42 10.05
CA PRO A 199 4.34 5.85 8.70
C PRO A 199 2.87 5.52 8.37
N VAL A 200 2.04 5.22 9.39
CA VAL A 200 0.62 4.91 9.21
C VAL A 200 -0.17 6.17 8.87
N LEU A 201 0.12 7.29 9.54
CA LEU A 201 -0.49 8.59 9.27
C LEU A 201 -0.12 9.11 7.87
N ASP A 202 1.17 8.99 7.51
CA ASP A 202 1.69 9.35 6.19
C ASP A 202 0.92 8.61 5.08
N GLY A 203 0.66 7.31 5.28
CA GLY A 203 -0.06 6.48 4.31
C GLY A 203 0.73 6.20 3.03
N SER A 204 1.98 6.68 2.95
CA SER A 204 2.89 6.50 1.83
C SER A 204 4.32 6.15 2.28
N LYS A 205 4.66 4.85 2.40
CA LYS A 205 6.06 4.46 2.65
C LYS A 205 6.92 4.64 1.39
N HIS A 206 8.00 5.41 1.49
CA HIS A 206 8.88 5.75 0.36
C HIS A 206 9.98 4.71 0.05
N TYR A 207 10.04 3.59 0.80
CA TYR A 207 11.00 2.49 0.58
C TYR A 207 10.31 1.14 0.36
N TRP A 208 11.06 0.16 -0.17
CA TRP A 208 10.54 -1.20 -0.40
C TRP A 208 10.25 -1.87 0.94
N VAL A 209 8.96 -2.06 1.28
CA VAL A 209 8.58 -2.91 2.42
C VAL A 209 8.97 -4.35 2.13
N ALA A 210 9.84 -4.89 2.96
CA ALA A 210 10.40 -6.22 2.89
C ALA A 210 9.67 -7.18 3.85
N PRO A 211 9.80 -8.51 3.73
CA PRO A 211 9.20 -9.45 4.68
C PRO A 211 9.61 -9.20 6.14
N ASP A 212 10.85 -8.76 6.39
CA ASP A 212 11.36 -8.38 7.72
C ASP A 212 10.69 -7.12 8.32
N GLU A 213 9.93 -6.37 7.52
CA GLU A 213 9.09 -5.28 8.07
C GLU A 213 7.91 -5.81 8.88
N VAL A 214 7.51 -7.07 8.70
CA VAL A 214 6.54 -7.73 9.58
C VAL A 214 7.15 -7.93 10.96
N ASP A 215 8.36 -8.50 11.04
CA ASP A 215 9.05 -8.72 12.31
C ASP A 215 9.25 -7.39 13.04
N LYS A 216 9.75 -6.35 12.34
CA LYS A 216 9.91 -5.01 12.91
C LYS A 216 8.61 -4.37 13.40
N LEU A 217 7.46 -4.71 12.79
CA LEU A 217 6.15 -4.22 13.22
C LEU A 217 5.72 -4.92 14.50
N LEU A 218 5.89 -6.23 14.57
CA LEU A 218 5.51 -7.03 15.73
C LEU A 218 6.40 -6.68 16.92
N ASP A 219 7.72 -6.58 16.73
CA ASP A 219 8.66 -6.19 17.78
C ASP A 219 8.37 -4.80 18.38
N ALA A 220 8.01 -3.83 17.53
CA ALA A 220 7.68 -2.46 17.99
C ALA A 220 6.19 -2.30 18.40
N GLY A 221 5.38 -3.31 18.11
CA GLY A 221 3.96 -3.39 18.43
C GLY A 221 3.67 -4.22 19.68
N GLU A 222 4.70 -4.85 20.25
CA GLU A 222 4.57 -5.71 21.42
C GLU A 222 3.90 -4.97 22.58
N GLY A 223 2.94 -5.64 23.23
CA GLY A 223 2.20 -5.11 24.37
C GLY A 223 1.11 -4.08 24.08
N TRP A 224 0.92 -3.61 22.84
CA TRP A 224 -0.15 -2.63 22.53
C TRP A 224 -0.85 -2.84 21.19
N LEU A 225 -0.15 -3.34 20.18
CA LEU A 225 -0.69 -3.40 18.82
C LEU A 225 -1.86 -4.37 18.71
N ALA A 226 -1.75 -5.54 19.35
CA ALA A 226 -2.77 -6.61 19.31
C ALA A 226 -4.13 -6.15 19.85
N GLU A 227 -4.12 -5.28 20.86
CA GLU A 227 -5.33 -4.77 21.53
C GLU A 227 -5.87 -3.49 20.87
N HIS A 228 -5.13 -2.91 19.93
CA HIS A 228 -5.50 -1.64 19.33
C HIS A 228 -6.77 -1.77 18.46
N PRO A 229 -7.81 -0.94 18.63
CA PRO A 229 -9.07 -1.06 17.87
C PRO A 229 -8.86 -0.88 16.36
N GLU A 230 -7.92 -0.01 15.98
CA GLU A 230 -7.51 0.22 14.59
C GLU A 230 -6.39 -0.74 14.10
N LEU A 231 -6.17 -1.90 14.74
CA LEU A 231 -5.14 -2.89 14.39
C LEU A 231 -5.04 -3.16 12.88
N ASN A 232 -6.20 -3.42 12.26
CA ASN A 232 -6.29 -3.70 10.82
C ASN A 232 -5.82 -2.52 9.95
N LEU A 233 -6.15 -1.29 10.35
CA LEU A 233 -5.75 -0.08 9.65
C LEU A 233 -4.23 0.13 9.78
N ILE A 234 -3.70 -0.01 11.00
CA ILE A 234 -2.28 0.14 11.33
C ILE A 234 -1.44 -0.84 10.52
N ILE A 235 -1.74 -2.14 10.57
CA ILE A 235 -1.02 -3.17 9.83
C ILE A 235 -1.05 -2.90 8.32
N ARG A 236 -2.23 -2.60 7.78
CA ARG A 236 -2.39 -2.35 6.33
C ARG A 236 -1.58 -1.15 5.88
N ARG A 237 -1.64 -0.02 6.59
CA ARG A 237 -0.91 1.19 6.20
C ARG A 237 0.60 1.04 6.45
N TYR A 238 1.01 0.46 7.57
CA TYR A 238 2.42 0.23 7.89
C TYR A 238 3.09 -0.69 6.87
N LEU A 239 2.41 -1.72 6.36
CA LEU A 239 2.97 -2.64 5.36
C LEU A 239 2.72 -2.17 3.92
N ALA A 240 2.50 -0.88 3.71
CA ALA A 240 2.25 -0.27 2.41
C ALA A 240 1.14 -0.99 1.61
N ARG A 241 0.07 -1.39 2.31
CA ARG A 241 -1.10 -2.11 1.78
C ARG A 241 -0.77 -3.44 1.11
N ARG A 242 0.37 -4.06 1.42
CA ARG A 242 0.70 -5.40 0.92
C ARG A 242 -0.06 -6.48 1.66
N TRP A 243 -1.13 -6.94 1.02
CA TRP A 243 -2.05 -7.91 1.59
C TRP A 243 -1.38 -9.19 2.12
N SER A 244 -0.37 -9.72 1.42
CA SER A 244 0.35 -10.92 1.87
C SER A 244 1.08 -10.73 3.20
N LEU A 245 1.73 -9.57 3.39
CA LEU A 245 2.46 -9.26 4.62
C LEU A 245 1.50 -8.91 5.74
N ALA A 246 0.43 -8.16 5.43
CA ALA A 246 -0.60 -7.83 6.40
C ALA A 246 -1.29 -9.08 6.95
N ARG A 247 -1.58 -10.06 6.08
CA ARG A 247 -2.13 -11.35 6.52
C ARG A 247 -1.14 -12.12 7.39
N THR A 248 0.14 -12.19 7.02
CA THR A 248 1.15 -12.85 7.85
C THR A 248 1.30 -12.20 9.23
N ALA A 249 1.23 -10.87 9.33
CA ALA A 249 1.27 -10.16 10.60
C ALA A 249 0.05 -10.50 11.47
N LEU A 250 -1.16 -10.48 10.89
CA LEU A 250 -2.40 -10.83 11.59
C LEU A 250 -2.42 -12.31 12.03
N GLU A 251 -1.99 -13.24 11.16
CA GLU A 251 -1.89 -14.66 11.48
C GLU A 251 -0.95 -14.90 12.67
N ARG A 252 0.18 -14.19 12.74
CA ARG A 252 1.13 -14.31 13.85
C ARG A 252 0.61 -13.71 15.16
N LEU A 253 -0.07 -12.57 15.11
CA LEU A 253 -0.71 -11.99 16.29
C LEU A 253 -1.82 -12.90 16.83
N GLU A 254 -2.61 -13.51 15.95
CA GLU A 254 -3.63 -14.48 16.38
C GLU A 254 -3.01 -15.74 16.96
N LEU A 255 -1.94 -16.27 16.35
CA LEU A 255 -1.19 -17.40 16.91
C LEU A 255 -0.60 -17.08 18.29
N ALA A 256 -0.07 -15.89 18.49
CA ALA A 256 0.43 -15.45 19.79
C ALA A 256 -0.71 -15.33 20.81
N ARG A 257 -1.86 -14.76 20.42
CA ARG A 257 -3.05 -14.64 21.28
C ARG A 257 -3.60 -16.01 21.70
N LEU A 258 -3.62 -16.97 20.78
CA LEU A 258 -4.04 -18.35 21.05
C LEU A 258 -3.05 -19.06 21.96
N ALA A 259 -1.73 -18.90 21.73
CA ALA A 259 -0.72 -19.46 22.62
C ALA A 259 -0.81 -18.89 24.05
N GLU A 260 -1.01 -17.57 24.20
CA GLU A 260 -1.25 -16.96 25.51
C GLU A 260 -2.59 -17.40 26.16
N ALA A 261 -3.59 -17.81 25.37
CA ALA A 261 -4.83 -18.34 25.90
C ALA A 261 -4.67 -19.80 26.34
N ASP A 262 -3.97 -20.62 25.56
CA ASP A 262 -3.66 -22.01 25.88
C ASP A 262 -2.74 -22.11 27.12
N ASP A 263 -1.76 -21.21 27.25
CA ASP A 263 -0.89 -21.11 28.44
C ASP A 263 -1.70 -20.69 29.69
N ARG A 264 -2.66 -19.76 29.55
CA ARG A 264 -3.60 -19.40 30.64
C ARG A 264 -4.52 -20.56 31.01
N GLU A 265 -5.05 -21.31 30.05
CA GLU A 265 -5.86 -22.51 30.32
C GLU A 265 -5.03 -23.60 31.04
N ALA A 266 -3.75 -23.77 30.69
CA ALA A 266 -2.85 -24.68 31.40
C ALA A 266 -2.54 -24.23 32.85
N GLU A 267 -2.35 -22.93 33.10
CA GLU A 267 -2.16 -22.37 34.45
C GLU A 267 -3.45 -22.34 35.30
N GLU A 268 -4.63 -22.21 34.68
CA GLU A 268 -5.93 -22.29 35.35
C GLU A 268 -6.34 -23.73 35.69
N LEU A 269 -5.88 -24.73 34.92
CA LEU A 269 -6.08 -26.15 35.20
C LEU A 269 -5.13 -26.71 36.28
N ASP A 270 -3.98 -26.06 36.52
CA ASP A 270 -3.00 -26.45 37.56
C ASP A 270 -3.38 -25.96 38.98
N ASN A 271 -4.41 -25.12 39.10
CA ASN A 271 -4.90 -24.58 40.39
C ASN A 271 -6.16 -25.28 40.94
N ALA A 272 -6.54 -26.45 40.40
CA ALA A 272 -7.76 -27.16 40.78
C ALA A 272 -7.55 -28.60 41.29
N VAL A 273 -6.38 -28.90 41.87
CA VAL A 273 -6.15 -30.20 42.53
C VAL A 273 -5.68 -29.97 43.98
N ASP A 274 -6.62 -30.14 44.91
CA ASP A 274 -6.34 -30.31 46.33
C ASP A 274 -5.60 -31.64 46.56
N ASP A 275 -4.52 -31.55 47.33
CA ASP A 275 -3.75 -32.65 47.92
C ASP A 275 -4.63 -33.51 48.85
N GLU A 276 -4.81 -34.80 48.54
CA GLU A 276 -4.84 -35.86 49.56
C GLU A 276 -4.19 -37.17 49.02
N ASN A 277 -3.05 -37.50 49.63
CA ASN A 277 -2.34 -38.78 49.75
C ASN A 277 -3.02 -40.05 49.21
N THR A 278 -2.25 -40.95 48.56
CA THR A 278 -1.70 -42.18 49.19
C THR A 278 -0.60 -42.79 48.32
N GLU A 279 0.45 -43.28 48.99
CA GLU A 279 1.63 -43.98 48.50
C GLU A 279 1.31 -45.39 47.91
N GLU A 280 2.14 -45.87 46.99
CA GLU A 280 2.89 -47.17 47.05
C GLU A 280 3.25 -47.73 45.65
N ASP A 281 4.58 -47.90 45.50
CA ASP A 281 5.35 -49.03 44.94
C ASP A 281 5.34 -49.43 43.45
N ALA A 282 6.59 -49.52 42.94
CA ALA A 282 7.25 -50.60 42.15
C ALA A 282 6.50 -51.18 40.93
N GLU A 283 7.09 -51.49 39.78
CA GLU A 283 8.40 -52.05 39.48
C GLU A 283 8.57 -52.07 37.94
N GLU A 284 9.77 -52.44 37.50
CA GLU A 284 10.30 -52.59 36.13
C GLU A 284 9.42 -53.43 35.18
N ASP A 285 9.43 -53.19 33.86
CA ASP A 285 10.28 -53.97 32.93
C ASP A 285 10.11 -53.62 31.42
N THR A 286 11.28 -53.54 30.78
CA THR A 286 11.75 -53.87 29.41
C THR A 286 10.93 -53.84 28.10
N ASP A 287 11.69 -53.39 27.07
CA ASP A 287 11.71 -53.77 25.63
C ASP A 287 10.49 -53.47 24.72
N GLY A 288 10.61 -53.03 23.46
CA GLY A 288 11.76 -53.03 22.58
C GLY A 288 11.44 -52.35 21.22
N ARG A 289 12.50 -52.23 20.42
CA ARG A 289 12.61 -51.54 19.12
C ARG A 289 11.73 -52.09 17.97
N ALA A 290 11.35 -51.17 17.07
CA ALA A 290 11.38 -51.22 15.57
C ALA A 290 10.72 -52.44 14.87
N SER A 291 9.96 -52.38 13.75
CA SER A 291 9.93 -51.48 12.59
C SER A 291 8.87 -52.00 11.59
N THR A 292 8.43 -51.12 10.66
CA THR A 292 8.00 -51.39 9.26
C THR A 292 6.68 -52.13 8.91
N GLU A 293 5.80 -51.33 8.30
CA GLU A 293 5.08 -51.50 7.00
C GLU A 293 3.89 -52.46 6.80
N ASN A 294 2.86 -51.87 6.16
CA ASN A 294 1.80 -52.41 5.27
C ASN A 294 0.52 -52.98 5.93
N THR A 295 -0.73 -52.75 5.49
CA THR A 295 -1.43 -51.86 4.53
C THR A 295 -2.95 -52.02 4.83
N GLU A 296 -3.75 -51.02 4.43
CA GLU A 296 -5.21 -51.07 4.10
C GLU A 296 -6.27 -50.86 5.19
N GLY A 297 -7.09 -49.82 4.97
CA GLY A 297 -8.54 -49.90 5.20
C GLY A 297 -9.13 -49.08 6.35
N ALA A 298 -9.18 -47.75 6.23
CA ALA A 298 -10.25 -46.96 6.86
C ALA A 298 -10.44 -45.61 6.14
N GLU A 299 -11.51 -45.53 5.35
CA GLU A 299 -12.02 -44.29 4.79
C GLU A 299 -12.74 -43.44 5.86
N SER A 300 -12.69 -42.12 5.64
CA SER A 300 -13.54 -41.05 6.22
C SER A 300 -13.10 -40.51 7.59
N ALA A 301 -12.84 -39.21 7.81
CA ALA A 301 -13.42 -38.03 7.18
C ALA A 301 -12.52 -36.76 7.30
N GLY A 302 -12.46 -35.96 6.22
CA GLY A 302 -12.74 -34.53 6.36
C GLY A 302 -11.62 -33.49 6.53
N ALA A 303 -10.41 -33.66 5.99
CA ALA A 303 -9.48 -32.53 5.85
C ALA A 303 -9.99 -31.55 4.77
N GLY A 304 -10.70 -30.49 5.21
CA GLY A 304 -11.29 -29.47 4.34
C GLY A 304 -10.27 -28.83 3.39
N ARG A 305 -10.44 -29.05 2.08
CA ARG A 305 -9.67 -28.38 1.02
C ARG A 305 -9.91 -26.87 1.10
N LYS A 306 -8.88 -26.10 1.46
CA LYS A 306 -8.95 -24.61 1.51
C LYS A 306 -9.61 -24.06 0.23
N PRO A 307 -10.59 -23.15 0.34
CA PRO A 307 -11.29 -22.64 -0.83
C PRO A 307 -10.35 -21.89 -1.77
N THR A 308 -10.44 -22.19 -3.08
CA THR A 308 -9.62 -21.56 -4.13
C THR A 308 -9.79 -20.04 -4.10
N SER A 309 -8.68 -19.31 -3.94
CA SER A 309 -8.68 -17.84 -3.87
C SER A 309 -9.29 -17.18 -5.11
N LEU A 310 -9.87 -15.99 -4.96
CA LEU A 310 -10.47 -15.27 -6.09
C LEU A 310 -9.46 -14.96 -7.20
N ALA A 311 -8.22 -14.61 -6.85
CA ALA A 311 -7.17 -14.35 -7.83
C ALA A 311 -6.87 -15.57 -8.71
N VAL A 312 -6.92 -16.79 -8.13
CA VAL A 312 -6.77 -18.04 -8.88
C VAL A 312 -7.97 -18.24 -9.80
N ARG A 313 -9.20 -18.10 -9.29
CA ARG A 313 -10.44 -18.24 -10.09
C ARG A 313 -10.50 -17.24 -11.25
N ARG A 314 -10.05 -16.00 -11.02
CA ARG A 314 -9.96 -14.97 -12.05
C ARG A 314 -8.98 -15.35 -13.14
N ARG A 315 -7.78 -15.80 -12.76
CA ARG A 315 -6.78 -16.26 -13.73
C ARG A 315 -7.29 -17.46 -14.53
N GLU A 316 -7.97 -18.42 -13.90
CA GLU A 316 -8.62 -19.54 -14.59
C GLU A 316 -9.69 -19.06 -15.58
N ALA A 317 -10.53 -18.10 -15.19
CA ALA A 317 -11.54 -17.52 -16.07
C ALA A 317 -10.93 -16.76 -17.26
N ILE A 318 -9.83 -16.02 -17.05
CA ILE A 318 -9.08 -15.36 -18.12
C ILE A 318 -8.50 -16.39 -19.09
N LEU A 319 -7.86 -17.45 -18.58
CA LEU A 319 -7.30 -18.51 -19.42
C LEU A 319 -8.38 -19.25 -20.22
N ALA A 320 -9.55 -19.50 -19.61
CA ALA A 320 -10.69 -20.07 -20.31
C ALA A 320 -11.18 -19.14 -21.43
N ALA A 321 -11.37 -17.85 -21.15
CA ALA A 321 -11.76 -16.85 -22.14
C ALA A 321 -10.75 -16.75 -23.31
N LEU A 322 -9.45 -16.74 -23.00
CA LEU A 322 -8.39 -16.75 -24.02
C LEU A 322 -8.41 -18.04 -24.85
N SER A 323 -8.66 -19.21 -24.23
CA SER A 323 -8.68 -20.48 -24.94
C SER A 323 -9.75 -20.54 -26.04
N GLU A 324 -10.87 -19.84 -25.86
CA GLU A 324 -11.94 -19.72 -26.86
C GLU A 324 -11.58 -18.82 -28.05
N THR A 325 -10.48 -18.08 -27.97
CA THR A 325 -10.02 -17.20 -29.07
C THR A 325 -9.00 -17.88 -29.97
N GLY A 326 -8.38 -18.97 -29.49
CA GLY A 326 -7.27 -19.63 -30.19
C GLY A 326 -5.98 -18.80 -30.24
N ALA A 327 -5.87 -17.74 -29.43
CA ALA A 327 -4.72 -16.84 -29.44
C ALA A 327 -3.40 -17.55 -29.14
N ALA A 328 -2.40 -17.35 -30.01
CA ALA A 328 -1.05 -17.86 -29.83
C ALA A 328 -0.09 -16.76 -29.33
N ARG A 329 -0.34 -15.51 -29.72
CA ARG A 329 0.44 -14.33 -29.33
C ARG A 329 -0.41 -13.47 -28.41
N VAL A 330 -0.04 -13.41 -27.13
CA VAL A 330 -0.85 -12.78 -26.08
C VAL A 330 -0.12 -11.59 -25.45
N LEU A 331 -0.81 -10.46 -25.33
CA LEU A 331 -0.41 -9.32 -24.51
C LEU A 331 -0.97 -9.47 -23.10
N ASP A 332 -0.12 -9.31 -22.09
CA ASP A 332 -0.53 -9.12 -20.69
C ASP A 332 -0.28 -7.65 -20.32
N LEU A 333 -1.31 -6.82 -20.42
CA LEU A 333 -1.24 -5.38 -20.24
C LEU A 333 -1.54 -5.04 -18.78
N GLY A 334 -0.53 -4.59 -18.04
CA GLY A 334 -0.58 -4.53 -16.57
C GLY A 334 -0.18 -5.86 -15.93
N CYS A 335 0.90 -6.48 -16.43
CA CYS A 335 1.25 -7.86 -16.06
C CYS A 335 1.70 -8.05 -14.60
N GLY A 336 1.98 -6.96 -13.88
CA GLY A 336 2.36 -6.98 -12.47
C GLY A 336 3.58 -7.86 -12.22
N GLN A 337 3.45 -8.84 -11.34
CA GLN A 337 4.51 -9.78 -11.00
C GLN A 337 4.55 -11.02 -11.93
N GLY A 338 3.86 -10.98 -13.07
CA GLY A 338 3.92 -12.02 -14.10
C GLY A 338 3.17 -13.31 -13.77
N GLU A 339 2.14 -13.26 -12.92
CA GLU A 339 1.34 -14.44 -12.56
C GLU A 339 0.59 -15.03 -13.77
N LEU A 340 -0.02 -14.16 -14.58
CA LEU A 340 -0.71 -14.58 -15.80
C LEU A 340 0.30 -15.00 -16.88
N VAL A 341 1.36 -14.22 -17.10
CA VAL A 341 2.49 -14.61 -17.98
C VAL A 341 2.98 -16.03 -17.66
N GLY A 342 3.22 -16.35 -16.38
CA GLY A 342 3.70 -17.67 -15.96
C GLY A 342 2.69 -18.78 -16.20
N ALA A 343 1.39 -18.49 -16.15
CA ALA A 343 0.35 -19.45 -16.49
C ALA A 343 0.22 -19.65 -18.00
N LEU A 344 0.30 -18.58 -18.80
CA LEU A 344 0.28 -18.63 -20.26
C LEU A 344 1.45 -19.44 -20.82
N LEU A 345 2.64 -19.33 -20.24
CA LEU A 345 3.80 -20.09 -20.68
C LEU A 345 3.66 -21.61 -20.50
N LYS A 346 2.75 -22.07 -19.64
CA LYS A 346 2.43 -23.51 -19.49
C LYS A 346 1.55 -24.04 -20.61
N ASP A 347 0.79 -23.18 -21.30
CA ASP A 347 0.00 -23.57 -22.46
C ASP A 347 0.91 -23.61 -23.70
N THR A 348 1.04 -24.78 -24.32
CA THR A 348 1.91 -24.98 -25.49
C THR A 348 1.38 -24.30 -26.75
N ARG A 349 0.10 -23.92 -26.79
CA ARG A 349 -0.50 -23.17 -27.91
C ARG A 349 -0.06 -21.71 -27.93
N VAL A 350 0.32 -21.16 -26.78
CA VAL A 350 0.81 -19.79 -26.66
C VAL A 350 2.27 -19.74 -27.11
N THR A 351 2.52 -19.21 -28.30
CA THR A 351 3.88 -19.15 -28.88
C THR A 351 4.61 -17.88 -28.46
N GLU A 352 3.91 -16.83 -28.05
CA GLU A 352 4.52 -15.57 -27.64
C GLU A 352 3.68 -14.85 -26.57
N VAL A 353 4.34 -14.36 -25.52
CA VAL A 353 3.75 -13.53 -24.47
C VAL A 353 4.56 -12.26 -24.31
N LEU A 354 3.91 -11.11 -24.42
CA LEU A 354 4.50 -9.82 -24.07
C LEU A 354 3.81 -9.26 -22.82
N GLY A 355 4.53 -9.27 -21.70
CA GLY A 355 4.09 -8.62 -20.47
C GLY A 355 4.48 -7.15 -20.47
N VAL A 356 3.51 -6.26 -20.26
CA VAL A 356 3.71 -4.82 -20.20
C VAL A 356 3.30 -4.32 -18.82
N ASP A 357 4.13 -3.52 -18.17
CA ASP A 357 3.75 -2.85 -16.93
C ASP A 357 4.43 -1.47 -16.84
N VAL A 358 3.75 -0.51 -16.21
CA VAL A 358 4.32 0.82 -15.96
C VAL A 358 5.43 0.78 -14.91
N SER A 359 5.36 -0.21 -14.01
CA SER A 359 6.27 -0.43 -12.90
C SER A 359 7.44 -1.31 -13.32
N ALA A 360 8.59 -0.69 -13.59
CA ALA A 360 9.86 -1.40 -13.80
C ALA A 360 10.15 -2.41 -12.67
N ARG A 361 9.73 -2.09 -11.44
CA ARG A 361 9.88 -2.96 -10.28
C ARG A 361 9.01 -4.21 -10.37
N ALA A 362 7.77 -4.09 -10.85
CA ALA A 362 6.89 -5.23 -11.07
C ALA A 362 7.50 -6.16 -12.14
N LEU A 363 8.02 -5.58 -13.23
CA LEU A 363 8.74 -6.33 -14.27
C LEU A 363 9.99 -7.04 -13.74
N SER A 364 10.80 -6.41 -12.89
CA SER A 364 11.94 -7.09 -12.25
C SER A 364 11.50 -8.24 -11.33
N ALA A 365 10.38 -8.09 -10.62
CA ALA A 365 9.81 -9.16 -9.81
C ALA A 365 9.27 -10.30 -10.68
N ALA A 366 8.60 -9.97 -11.79
CA ALA A 366 8.11 -10.92 -12.78
C ALA A 366 9.27 -11.72 -13.40
N ALA A 367 10.33 -11.06 -13.86
CA ALA A 367 11.50 -11.71 -14.42
C ALA A 367 12.13 -12.73 -13.44
N ARG A 368 12.24 -12.35 -12.16
CA ARG A 368 12.77 -13.23 -11.10
C ARG A 368 11.83 -14.39 -10.79
N ARG A 369 10.53 -14.12 -10.67
CA ARG A 369 9.51 -15.15 -10.38
C ARG A 369 9.42 -16.18 -11.49
N LEU A 370 9.41 -15.72 -12.74
CA LEU A 370 9.42 -16.56 -13.93
C LEU A 370 10.77 -17.26 -14.13
N ARG A 371 11.84 -16.77 -13.50
CA ARG A 371 13.22 -17.26 -13.66
C ARG A 371 13.67 -17.19 -15.12
N ILE A 372 13.42 -16.06 -15.79
CA ILE A 372 13.70 -15.87 -17.24
C ILE A 372 15.16 -16.22 -17.57
N GLU A 373 16.11 -15.80 -16.74
CA GLU A 373 17.55 -16.10 -16.93
C GLU A 373 17.91 -17.59 -16.83
N ARG A 374 17.04 -18.42 -16.23
CA ARG A 374 17.22 -19.87 -16.10
C ARG A 374 16.32 -20.67 -17.04
N MET A 375 15.53 -20.02 -17.88
CA MET A 375 14.70 -20.69 -18.88
C MET A 375 15.58 -21.26 -19.98
N SER A 376 15.16 -22.38 -20.58
CA SER A 376 15.77 -22.83 -21.84
C SER A 376 15.55 -21.79 -22.93
N GLU A 377 16.42 -21.77 -23.96
CA GLU A 377 16.29 -20.82 -25.08
C GLU A 377 14.87 -20.83 -25.68
N ARG A 378 14.29 -22.03 -25.86
CA ARG A 378 12.92 -22.23 -26.35
C ARG A 378 11.83 -21.60 -25.46
N GLN A 379 12.02 -21.56 -24.14
CA GLN A 379 11.06 -20.93 -23.23
C GLN A 379 11.30 -19.42 -23.15
N SER A 380 12.57 -19.00 -23.09
CA SER A 380 12.94 -17.59 -23.02
C SER A 380 12.53 -16.79 -24.26
N SER A 381 12.56 -17.41 -25.46
CA SER A 381 12.14 -16.76 -26.70
C SER A 381 10.63 -16.51 -26.79
N ARG A 382 9.83 -17.22 -25.98
CA ARG A 382 8.37 -17.07 -25.92
C ARG A 382 7.93 -15.92 -25.02
N VAL A 383 8.80 -15.33 -24.21
CA VAL A 383 8.42 -14.30 -23.23
C VAL A 383 9.27 -13.04 -23.36
N ARG A 384 8.61 -11.89 -23.41
CA ARG A 384 9.26 -10.58 -23.29
C ARG A 384 8.54 -9.75 -22.24
N LEU A 385 9.30 -9.00 -21.46
CA LEU A 385 8.79 -8.06 -20.47
C LEU A 385 9.25 -6.66 -20.86
N VAL A 386 8.32 -5.72 -21.01
CA VAL A 386 8.63 -4.35 -21.42
C VAL A 386 7.95 -3.35 -20.51
N GLN A 387 8.64 -2.25 -20.23
CA GLN A 387 8.02 -1.13 -19.54
C GLN A 387 7.19 -0.31 -20.52
N GLY A 388 5.95 0.00 -20.14
CA GLY A 388 5.03 0.78 -20.94
C GLY A 388 3.84 1.28 -20.13
N ALA A 389 3.27 2.41 -20.53
CA ALA A 389 2.04 2.94 -19.96
C ALA A 389 0.90 2.76 -20.98
N LEU A 390 -0.23 2.22 -20.51
CA LEU A 390 -1.36 1.83 -21.37
C LEU A 390 -2.19 3.01 -21.86
N THR A 391 -1.82 4.25 -21.50
CA THR A 391 -2.44 5.49 -21.97
C THR A 391 -1.72 6.11 -23.18
N TYR A 392 -0.64 5.47 -23.68
CA TYR A 392 0.07 5.88 -24.88
C TYR A 392 0.05 4.77 -25.92
N THR A 393 0.03 5.16 -27.20
CA THR A 393 0.18 4.20 -28.30
C THR A 393 1.59 3.64 -28.33
N ASP A 394 1.71 2.32 -28.40
CA ASP A 394 3.00 1.63 -28.51
C ASP A 394 2.95 0.68 -29.72
N ALA A 395 3.81 0.94 -30.70
CA ALA A 395 3.87 0.15 -31.93
C ALA A 395 4.24 -1.33 -31.67
N ARG A 396 4.92 -1.63 -30.55
CA ARG A 396 5.28 -3.00 -30.15
C ARG A 396 4.07 -3.87 -29.80
N LEU A 397 2.90 -3.26 -29.54
CA LEU A 397 1.68 -3.97 -29.17
C LEU A 397 0.84 -4.41 -30.37
N LYS A 398 1.22 -4.03 -31.60
CA LYS A 398 0.49 -4.41 -32.81
C LYS A 398 0.74 -5.86 -33.21
N GLY A 399 -0.28 -6.49 -33.80
CA GLY A 399 -0.18 -7.82 -34.40
C GLY A 399 -0.23 -8.99 -33.41
N TYR A 400 -0.67 -8.73 -32.17
CA TYR A 400 -0.97 -9.79 -31.20
C TYR A 400 -2.42 -10.28 -31.37
N ASP A 401 -2.64 -11.57 -31.11
CA ASP A 401 -3.95 -12.21 -31.31
C ASP A 401 -4.93 -11.83 -30.21
N ALA A 402 -4.44 -11.70 -28.98
CA ALA A 402 -5.24 -11.30 -27.82
C ALA A 402 -4.48 -10.36 -26.89
N ALA A 403 -5.22 -9.53 -26.15
CA ALA A 403 -4.71 -8.77 -25.01
C ALA A 403 -5.53 -9.03 -23.75
N VAL A 404 -4.88 -8.96 -22.59
CA VAL A 404 -5.52 -9.07 -21.28
C VAL A 404 -5.25 -7.80 -20.47
N LEU A 405 -6.31 -7.26 -19.87
CA LEU A 405 -6.30 -6.19 -18.88
C LEU A 405 -6.93 -6.76 -17.60
N SER A 406 -6.11 -7.42 -16.77
CA SER A 406 -6.59 -8.10 -15.56
C SER A 406 -6.44 -7.19 -14.35
N GLU A 407 -7.54 -6.56 -13.90
CA GLU A 407 -7.54 -5.58 -12.80
C GLU A 407 -6.62 -4.39 -13.09
N VAL A 408 -6.99 -3.61 -14.10
CA VAL A 408 -6.16 -2.52 -14.63
C VAL A 408 -6.95 -1.24 -14.77
N ILE A 409 -8.16 -1.35 -15.33
CA ILE A 409 -8.97 -0.18 -15.67
C ILE A 409 -9.35 0.61 -14.42
N GLU A 410 -9.61 -0.07 -13.31
CA GLU A 410 -10.00 0.49 -12.03
C GLU A 410 -8.87 1.28 -11.35
N HIS A 411 -7.62 1.06 -11.74
CA HIS A 411 -6.46 1.83 -11.24
C HIS A 411 -6.19 3.11 -12.04
N LEU A 412 -6.93 3.34 -13.13
CA LEU A 412 -6.82 4.55 -13.94
C LEU A 412 -7.82 5.62 -13.49
N ASP A 413 -7.39 6.87 -13.57
CA ASP A 413 -8.33 7.99 -13.41
C ASP A 413 -9.32 7.97 -14.59
N LEU A 414 -10.62 8.10 -14.32
CA LEU A 414 -11.67 8.06 -15.35
C LEU A 414 -11.40 8.94 -16.59
N PRO A 415 -10.84 10.17 -16.47
CA PRO A 415 -10.49 10.98 -17.64
C PRO A 415 -9.41 10.38 -18.55
N ARG A 416 -8.62 9.41 -18.08
CA ARG A 416 -7.56 8.74 -18.84
C ARG A 416 -8.04 7.45 -19.52
N LEU A 417 -9.19 6.94 -19.12
CA LEU A 417 -9.76 5.72 -19.67
C LEU A 417 -9.98 5.78 -21.20
N PRO A 418 -10.46 6.89 -21.81
CA PRO A 418 -10.53 7.01 -23.27
C PRO A 418 -9.17 6.85 -23.98
N ALA A 419 -8.08 7.27 -23.34
CA ALA A 419 -6.73 7.09 -23.89
C ALA A 419 -6.31 5.61 -23.88
N LEU A 420 -6.65 4.87 -22.82
CA LEU A 420 -6.48 3.40 -22.80
C LEU A 420 -7.33 2.72 -23.86
N GLU A 421 -8.60 3.12 -23.99
CA GLU A 421 -9.50 2.60 -25.01
C GLU A 421 -8.89 2.74 -26.40
N TYR A 422 -8.39 3.93 -26.74
CA TYR A 422 -7.74 4.18 -28.02
C TYR A 422 -6.44 3.40 -28.19
N ALA A 423 -5.57 3.37 -27.16
CA ALA A 423 -4.28 2.69 -27.23
C ALA A 423 -4.45 1.17 -27.46
N VAL A 424 -5.40 0.54 -26.75
CA VAL A 424 -5.63 -0.92 -26.79
C VAL A 424 -6.53 -1.32 -27.95
N PHE A 425 -7.74 -0.77 -28.03
CA PHE A 425 -8.75 -1.20 -29.01
C PHE A 425 -8.59 -0.52 -30.37
N GLY A 426 -8.05 0.69 -30.41
CA GLY A 426 -7.82 1.44 -31.65
C GLY A 426 -6.47 1.17 -32.30
N SER A 427 -5.39 1.37 -31.55
CA SER A 427 -4.01 1.32 -32.07
C SER A 427 -3.39 -0.08 -32.03
N ALA A 428 -3.39 -0.76 -30.88
CA ALA A 428 -2.85 -2.13 -30.78
C ALA A 428 -3.76 -3.13 -31.50
N ARG A 429 -5.09 -2.97 -31.32
CA ARG A 429 -6.18 -3.65 -32.03
C ARG A 429 -5.99 -5.17 -32.16
N PRO A 430 -5.83 -5.91 -31.04
CA PRO A 430 -5.72 -7.36 -31.08
C PRO A 430 -7.06 -8.01 -31.51
N GLY A 431 -7.02 -9.26 -31.99
CA GLY A 431 -8.21 -10.01 -32.38
C GLY A 431 -9.21 -10.23 -31.24
N ALA A 432 -8.72 -10.35 -30.00
CA ALA A 432 -9.53 -10.40 -28.80
C ALA A 432 -8.96 -9.53 -27.66
N VAL A 433 -9.82 -9.05 -26.77
CA VAL A 433 -9.41 -8.38 -25.52
C VAL A 433 -10.18 -8.97 -24.36
N VAL A 434 -9.50 -9.40 -23.31
CA VAL A 434 -10.11 -9.81 -22.04
C VAL A 434 -9.88 -8.71 -21.02
N VAL A 435 -10.95 -8.17 -20.45
CA VAL A 435 -10.89 -7.16 -19.39
C VAL A 435 -11.53 -7.74 -18.14
N THR A 436 -10.86 -7.65 -16.99
CA THR A 436 -11.49 -7.92 -15.69
C THR A 436 -11.45 -6.70 -14.79
N THR A 437 -12.51 -6.53 -14.00
CA THR A 437 -12.64 -5.48 -12.99
C THR A 437 -13.45 -6.00 -11.81
N PRO A 438 -13.28 -5.46 -10.59
CA PRO A 438 -14.17 -5.71 -9.47
C PRO A 438 -15.63 -5.35 -9.77
N ASN A 439 -16.53 -5.95 -9.03
CA ASN A 439 -17.95 -5.59 -9.00
C ASN A 439 -18.28 -4.92 -7.66
N VAL A 440 -18.59 -3.62 -7.68
CA VAL A 440 -18.91 -2.86 -6.47
C VAL A 440 -20.14 -3.40 -5.75
N GLU A 441 -21.12 -3.96 -6.48
CA GLU A 441 -22.34 -4.52 -5.90
C GLU A 441 -22.03 -5.67 -4.94
N TYR A 442 -20.95 -6.44 -5.22
CA TYR A 442 -20.55 -7.56 -4.38
C TYR A 442 -19.92 -7.12 -3.05
N ASN A 443 -19.56 -5.84 -2.89
CA ASN A 443 -18.81 -5.40 -1.72
C ASN A 443 -19.56 -5.61 -0.40
N VAL A 444 -20.90 -5.59 -0.44
CA VAL A 444 -21.78 -5.88 0.71
C VAL A 444 -21.66 -7.33 1.23
N ARG A 445 -21.09 -8.25 0.44
CA ARG A 445 -20.88 -9.66 0.82
C ARG A 445 -19.52 -9.89 1.48
N TRP A 446 -18.66 -8.88 1.53
CA TRP A 446 -17.44 -8.94 2.32
C TRP A 446 -17.74 -8.44 3.73
N GLU A 447 -17.68 -9.33 4.72
CA GLU A 447 -17.92 -9.05 6.14
C GLU A 447 -17.05 -7.91 6.71
N THR A 448 -15.97 -7.53 6.01
CA THR A 448 -14.98 -6.52 6.42
C THR A 448 -15.00 -5.24 5.59
N LEU A 449 -15.97 -5.05 4.69
CA LEU A 449 -16.13 -3.84 3.87
C LEU A 449 -17.49 -3.19 4.14
N PRO A 450 -17.54 -1.92 4.59
CA PRO A 450 -18.80 -1.17 4.66
C PRO A 450 -19.39 -1.01 3.26
N ALA A 451 -20.71 -1.17 3.11
CA ALA A 451 -21.41 -0.98 1.85
C ALA A 451 -21.06 0.38 1.20
N GLY A 452 -20.80 0.39 -0.11
CA GLY A 452 -20.49 1.61 -0.88
C GLY A 452 -19.01 2.01 -0.93
N HIS A 453 -18.10 1.26 -0.29
CA HIS A 453 -16.66 1.50 -0.40
C HIS A 453 -16.02 0.61 -1.46
N VAL A 454 -15.01 1.15 -2.13
CA VAL A 454 -14.13 0.44 -3.06
C VAL A 454 -13.41 -0.70 -2.33
N ARG A 455 -13.38 -1.88 -2.94
CA ARG A 455 -12.76 -3.11 -2.43
C ARG A 455 -11.26 -2.96 -2.15
N HIS A 456 -10.55 -2.17 -2.96
CA HIS A 456 -9.14 -1.85 -2.74
C HIS A 456 -8.87 -0.34 -2.82
N ALA A 457 -8.10 0.19 -1.85
CA ALA A 457 -7.86 1.62 -1.68
C ALA A 457 -7.04 2.28 -2.82
N ASP A 458 -6.50 1.48 -3.74
CA ASP A 458 -5.78 1.90 -4.93
C ASP A 458 -6.64 1.87 -6.20
N HIS A 459 -7.92 1.50 -6.13
CA HIS A 459 -8.83 1.78 -7.24
C HIS A 459 -9.30 3.23 -7.19
N ARG A 460 -9.36 3.83 -8.37
CA ARG A 460 -9.91 5.16 -8.63
C ARG A 460 -11.43 5.12 -8.76
N PHE A 461 -11.98 3.98 -9.17
CA PHE A 461 -13.41 3.71 -9.27
C PHE A 461 -13.66 2.20 -9.20
N GLU A 462 -14.88 1.80 -8.85
CA GLU A 462 -15.39 0.44 -9.09
C GLU A 462 -16.76 0.54 -9.72
N TRP A 463 -16.97 -0.18 -10.81
CA TRP A 463 -18.26 -0.18 -11.50
C TRP A 463 -19.16 -1.30 -10.99
N ASP A 464 -20.46 -0.99 -10.99
CA ASP A 464 -21.50 -2.01 -10.94
C ASP A 464 -21.59 -2.77 -12.28
N ARG A 465 -22.47 -3.78 -12.35
CA ARG A 465 -22.67 -4.57 -13.57
C ARG A 465 -23.21 -3.75 -14.74
N ALA A 466 -24.07 -2.77 -14.48
CA ALA A 466 -24.68 -1.97 -15.53
C ALA A 466 -23.67 -0.97 -16.14
N GLN A 467 -22.88 -0.32 -15.30
CA GLN A 467 -21.81 0.61 -15.68
C GLN A 467 -20.72 -0.12 -16.49
N PHE A 468 -20.28 -1.30 -16.03
CA PHE A 468 -19.28 -2.07 -16.76
C PHE A 468 -19.81 -2.56 -18.11
N LEU A 469 -21.06 -3.05 -18.17
CA LEU A 469 -21.70 -3.46 -19.43
C LEU A 469 -21.83 -2.28 -20.40
N ALA A 470 -22.33 -1.12 -19.94
CA ALA A 470 -22.50 0.06 -20.77
C ALA A 470 -21.16 0.58 -21.31
N TRP A 471 -20.11 0.58 -20.47
CA TRP A 471 -18.76 0.90 -20.91
C TRP A 471 -18.27 -0.09 -21.99
N ALA A 472 -18.43 -1.39 -21.73
CA ALA A 472 -17.96 -2.44 -22.62
C ALA A 472 -18.66 -2.38 -23.99
N GLU A 473 -19.99 -2.21 -24.03
CA GLU A 473 -20.75 -2.08 -25.27
C GLU A 473 -20.38 -0.82 -26.07
N ARG A 474 -20.15 0.30 -25.38
CA ARG A 474 -19.69 1.54 -26.02
C ARG A 474 -18.32 1.36 -26.67
N VAL A 475 -17.37 0.78 -25.95
CA VAL A 475 -16.01 0.51 -26.48
C VAL A 475 -16.09 -0.48 -27.64
N ALA A 476 -16.87 -1.54 -27.50
CA ALA A 476 -17.06 -2.53 -28.54
C ALA A 476 -17.58 -1.90 -29.84
N ARG A 477 -18.64 -1.08 -29.75
CA ARG A 477 -19.21 -0.34 -30.87
C ARG A 477 -18.21 0.65 -31.49
N ALA A 478 -17.49 1.40 -30.66
CA ALA A 478 -16.56 2.44 -31.14
C ALA A 478 -15.38 1.86 -31.95
N TYR A 479 -14.91 0.66 -31.60
CA TYR A 479 -13.72 0.06 -32.20
C TYR A 479 -13.99 -1.17 -33.08
N GLY A 480 -15.26 -1.56 -33.24
CA GLY A 480 -15.66 -2.68 -34.11
C GLY A 480 -15.46 -4.07 -33.48
N TYR A 481 -15.62 -4.18 -32.17
CA TYR A 481 -15.63 -5.45 -31.44
C TYR A 481 -17.09 -5.85 -31.11
N THR A 482 -17.31 -7.14 -30.91
CA THR A 482 -18.42 -7.67 -30.11
C THR A 482 -17.94 -7.91 -28.68
N VAL A 483 -18.84 -7.92 -27.70
CA VAL A 483 -18.47 -8.17 -26.31
C VAL A 483 -19.44 -9.13 -25.61
N THR A 484 -18.89 -9.99 -24.76
CA THR A 484 -19.67 -10.84 -23.84
C THR A 484 -19.17 -10.63 -22.43
N VAL A 485 -20.08 -10.31 -21.50
CA VAL A 485 -19.76 -10.13 -20.07
C VAL A 485 -20.07 -11.42 -19.30
N ARG A 486 -19.20 -11.79 -18.36
CA ARG A 486 -19.30 -13.01 -17.55
C ARG A 486 -18.98 -12.72 -16.08
N PRO A 487 -19.68 -13.38 -15.14
CA PRO A 487 -19.32 -13.33 -13.73
C PRO A 487 -18.08 -14.20 -13.42
N VAL A 488 -17.25 -13.76 -12.48
CA VAL A 488 -16.06 -14.49 -12.01
C VAL A 488 -16.04 -14.55 -10.48
N GLY A 489 -16.07 -15.77 -9.94
CA GLY A 489 -16.08 -16.03 -8.49
C GLY A 489 -17.39 -16.66 -8.01
N ARG A 490 -17.63 -16.66 -6.70
CA ARG A 490 -18.89 -17.14 -6.13
C ARG A 490 -20.01 -16.22 -6.58
N TYR A 491 -20.99 -16.78 -7.28
CA TYR A 491 -22.16 -16.04 -7.74
C TYR A 491 -23.16 -15.87 -6.59
N ASP A 492 -23.74 -14.68 -6.50
CA ASP A 492 -24.85 -14.31 -5.63
C ASP A 492 -25.98 -13.77 -6.51
N GLU A 493 -27.22 -14.18 -6.25
CA GLU A 493 -28.36 -13.80 -7.08
C GLU A 493 -28.67 -12.29 -7.04
N GLN A 494 -28.42 -11.64 -5.90
CA GLN A 494 -28.73 -10.22 -5.72
C GLN A 494 -27.61 -9.35 -6.31
N VAL A 495 -26.36 -9.68 -6.00
CA VAL A 495 -25.22 -8.80 -6.26
C VAL A 495 -24.25 -9.32 -7.34
N GLY A 496 -24.51 -10.49 -7.91
CA GLY A 496 -23.65 -11.10 -8.92
C GLY A 496 -22.37 -11.72 -8.34
N ALA A 497 -21.27 -11.68 -9.08
CA ALA A 497 -19.98 -12.22 -8.65
C ALA A 497 -18.98 -11.10 -8.30
N PRO A 498 -17.93 -11.37 -7.49
CA PRO A 498 -16.98 -10.35 -7.02
C PRO A 498 -16.07 -9.76 -8.10
N THR A 499 -16.00 -10.39 -9.27
CA THR A 499 -15.25 -9.90 -10.43
C THR A 499 -16.11 -10.05 -11.68
N GLN A 500 -16.00 -9.07 -12.56
CA GLN A 500 -16.65 -9.03 -13.86
C GLN A 500 -15.59 -9.26 -14.93
N LEU A 501 -15.91 -10.02 -15.97
CA LEU A 501 -15.03 -10.27 -17.11
C LEU A 501 -15.76 -9.87 -18.39
N ALA A 502 -15.16 -9.01 -19.21
CA ALA A 502 -15.62 -8.71 -20.56
C ALA A 502 -14.65 -9.34 -21.58
N LEU A 503 -15.18 -10.16 -22.47
CA LEU A 503 -14.46 -10.75 -23.59
C LEU A 503 -14.89 -10.06 -24.88
N PHE A 504 -13.99 -9.24 -25.42
CA PHE A 504 -14.15 -8.57 -26.69
C PHE A 504 -13.58 -9.43 -27.81
N ARG A 505 -14.29 -9.52 -28.94
CA ARG A 505 -13.79 -10.14 -30.17
C ARG A 505 -13.96 -9.19 -31.34
N LEU A 506 -12.91 -9.00 -32.13
CA LEU A 506 -12.99 -8.14 -33.31
C LEU A 506 -14.04 -8.72 -34.25
N GLY A 507 -15.01 -7.90 -34.66
CA GLY A 507 -16.08 -8.35 -35.55
C GLY A 507 -15.50 -8.86 -36.86
N THR A 508 -15.94 -10.03 -37.33
CA THR A 508 -15.70 -10.45 -38.70
C THR A 508 -16.47 -9.49 -39.60
N ALA A 509 -15.76 -8.63 -40.34
CA ALA A 509 -16.41 -7.80 -41.34
C ALA A 509 -17.05 -8.71 -42.40
N GLU A 510 -18.39 -8.71 -42.49
CA GLU A 510 -18.98 -9.00 -43.79
C GLU A 510 -18.60 -7.85 -44.75
N PRO A 511 -18.10 -8.15 -45.95
CA PRO A 511 -17.74 -7.12 -46.90
C PRO A 511 -19.01 -6.48 -47.48
N GLY A 512 -19.39 -5.30 -46.99
CA GLY A 512 -20.29 -4.40 -47.71
C GLY A 512 -21.20 -3.55 -46.86
N THR A 513 -20.81 -2.29 -46.61
CA THR A 513 -21.46 -1.05 -47.13
C THR A 513 -20.89 0.15 -46.38
N GLY A 514 -20.34 1.10 -47.12
CA GLY A 514 -19.61 2.24 -46.57
C GLY A 514 -20.49 3.30 -45.92
N ALA A 515 -19.96 3.92 -44.87
CA ALA A 515 -20.20 5.28 -44.36
C ALA A 515 -19.66 5.32 -42.91
N ALA A 516 -19.03 6.35 -42.36
CA ALA A 516 -18.61 7.66 -42.82
C ALA A 516 -17.46 8.10 -41.90
N THR A 517 -16.46 8.80 -42.45
CA THR A 517 -15.38 9.42 -41.68
C THR A 517 -15.94 10.53 -40.78
N PRO A 518 -15.67 10.57 -39.47
CA PRO A 518 -16.02 11.74 -38.66
C PRO A 518 -15.03 12.87 -38.96
N ALA A 519 -15.58 14.05 -39.23
CA ALA A 519 -14.88 15.25 -39.61
C ALA A 519 -13.91 15.74 -38.52
N SER A 520 -12.73 16.16 -38.97
CA SER A 520 -11.73 16.92 -38.21
C SER A 520 -12.24 18.33 -37.93
N THR A 521 -12.54 18.63 -36.67
CA THR A 521 -12.79 20.01 -36.23
C THR A 521 -11.45 20.69 -35.94
N THR A 522 -11.06 21.60 -36.83
CA THR A 522 -9.94 22.53 -36.62
C THR A 522 -10.45 23.76 -35.85
N PRO A 523 -9.75 24.28 -34.83
CA PRO A 523 -10.15 25.53 -34.20
C PRO A 523 -9.69 26.73 -35.05
N ALA A 524 -10.58 27.71 -35.18
CA ALA A 524 -10.45 28.90 -36.01
C ALA A 524 -9.32 29.85 -35.56
N SER A 525 -8.71 30.51 -36.55
CA SER A 525 -7.67 31.52 -36.38
C SER A 525 -8.21 32.84 -35.83
N THR A 526 -7.53 33.39 -34.83
CA THR A 526 -7.75 34.73 -34.27
C THR A 526 -7.53 35.81 -35.33
N THR A 527 -8.57 36.62 -35.57
CA THR A 527 -8.53 37.78 -36.47
C THR A 527 -7.75 38.94 -35.83
N ARG A 528 -6.84 39.50 -36.61
CA ARG A 528 -5.98 40.66 -36.31
C ARG A 528 -6.80 41.95 -36.52
N ALA A 529 -7.04 42.71 -35.45
CA ALA A 529 -7.69 44.02 -35.53
C ALA A 529 -6.74 45.06 -36.16
N THR A 530 -7.21 45.73 -37.21
CA THR A 530 -6.57 46.86 -37.88
C THR A 530 -7.15 48.15 -37.29
N ALA A 531 -6.26 49.03 -36.80
CA ALA A 531 -6.62 50.35 -36.31
C ALA A 531 -7.02 51.25 -37.49
N THR A 532 -8.17 51.90 -37.38
CA THR A 532 -8.58 53.00 -38.26
C THR A 532 -8.59 54.27 -37.43
N THR A 533 -7.68 55.18 -37.78
CA THR A 533 -7.64 56.58 -37.35
C THR A 533 -8.87 57.34 -37.82
N THR A 534 -9.48 58.13 -36.94
CA THR A 534 -10.29 59.28 -37.35
C THR A 534 -10.06 60.43 -36.38
N THR A 535 -9.83 61.58 -37.00
CA THR A 535 -9.41 62.86 -36.43
C THR A 535 -10.63 63.76 -36.30
N GLU A 536 -10.72 64.53 -35.21
CA GLU A 536 -11.39 65.84 -35.02
C GLU A 536 -11.67 65.99 -33.50
N GLY A 537 -11.39 67.05 -32.77
CA GLY A 537 -10.91 68.40 -33.04
C GLY A 537 -11.54 69.36 -32.00
N SER A 538 -10.72 70.18 -31.32
CA SER A 538 -11.11 71.36 -30.51
C SER A 538 -11.76 71.05 -29.13
N VAL A 539 -11.49 71.72 -27.99
CA VAL A 539 -11.35 73.16 -27.69
C VAL A 539 -10.57 73.36 -26.37
N ALA A 540 -9.85 74.49 -26.29
CA ALA A 540 -9.31 75.28 -25.15
C ALA A 540 -9.81 74.95 -23.72
N ARG A 541 -9.03 75.10 -22.65
CA ARG A 541 -8.13 76.20 -22.22
C ARG A 541 -7.06 75.67 -21.27
#